data_AF-A0A957ZA34-F1
#
_entry.id   AF-A0A957ZA34-F1
#
_cell.length_a   1.000
_cell.length_b   1.000
_cell.length_c   1.000
_cell.angle_alpha   90.00
_cell.angle_beta   90.00
_cell.angle_gamma   90.00
#
_symmetry.space_group_name_H-M   'P 1'
#
loop_
_entity.id
_entity.type
_entity.pdbx_description
1 polymer ?
#
loop_
_entity_poly.entity_id
_entity_poly.type
_entity_poly.pdbx_seq_one_letter_code
_entity_poly.pdbx_strand_id
1 'polypeptide(L)'
;MVKMPISSQIEFVGSQLDFDGNSVQPVRRRSQKTGPEMRYTQRDLEILSAIHVYGGVLTTVQLACLFWPPDLARRLRQWGITQEQSQDWVTRYTPGYLYAKLQVLKWLHKIRRVLTQERRNKAIQRDQEWLNMLRQEQPQAFAALLQAIDALSARSPVGWLTHAVRENAPSPEAFDLRNQQPSDFISSACTQRLRLLQKADVIAAYEQPTRLSEGRGQTCWFLSKKGRNLIAQMRGISASDVEWKRPGSYGQLHLAHRLAINDFRIAMHLACTRKGYTIKRWIDDNALKRLLGPEKVTLRRMVDSEEVEESSALKIPDGFFWVKMGNAGARHCWFELDNGTLTIDYAEPNPKDYAQKIRTMSAFYTSGRYGELFPEAGDSMWYLTVTTGSDTRVHNLKTTAERVIGSHSSGLDRYWFATSQQIPLWQDYFATAVLGPIWRRAGQQRLWALDEKQGS
;
A
#
# COMPACT_ATOMS: atom_id res chain seq x y z
N MET A 1 39.63 -28.12 1.27
CA MET A 1 38.79 -29.25 1.73
C MET A 1 39.08 -29.48 3.20
N VAL A 2 38.24 -28.94 4.08
CA VAL A 2 38.37 -29.07 5.54
C VAL A 2 37.01 -29.54 6.05
N LYS A 3 36.95 -30.79 6.52
CA LYS A 3 35.79 -31.34 7.22
C LYS A 3 35.84 -30.86 8.66
N MET A 4 34.88 -30.07 9.09
CA MET A 4 34.61 -29.85 10.51
C MET A 4 33.44 -30.74 10.96
N PRO A 5 33.58 -31.47 12.08
CA PRO A 5 32.49 -32.24 12.66
C PRO A 5 31.60 -31.30 13.48
N ILE A 6 30.30 -31.26 13.17
CA ILE A 6 29.31 -30.69 14.08
C ILE A 6 28.71 -31.86 14.84
N SER A 7 29.28 -32.13 16.02
CA SER A 7 28.67 -32.91 17.08
C SER A 7 28.64 -32.04 18.33
N SER A 8 27.43 -31.65 18.74
CA SER A 8 27.04 -31.55 20.15
C SER A 8 25.54 -31.25 20.19
N GLN A 9 24.77 -32.30 20.42
CA GLN A 9 23.45 -32.18 21.01
C GLN A 9 23.63 -31.58 22.41
N ILE A 10 23.03 -30.40 22.64
CA ILE A 10 22.74 -29.92 23.99
C ILE A 10 21.25 -30.18 24.17
N GLU A 11 20.91 -31.30 24.78
CA GLU A 11 19.56 -31.54 25.30
C GLU A 11 19.43 -30.82 26.64
N PHE A 12 18.71 -29.69 26.67
CA PHE A 12 18.14 -29.17 27.90
C PHE A 12 16.90 -30.00 28.23
N VAL A 13 17.05 -31.01 29.08
CA VAL A 13 15.91 -31.73 29.67
C VAL A 13 15.52 -31.01 30.96
N GLY A 14 14.65 -30.00 30.85
CA GLY A 14 13.90 -29.51 32.00
C GLY A 14 12.74 -30.46 32.26
N SER A 15 12.85 -31.31 33.27
CA SER A 15 11.74 -32.15 33.72
C SER A 15 10.66 -31.28 34.38
N GLN A 16 9.48 -31.17 33.76
CA GLN A 16 8.30 -30.61 34.43
C GLN A 16 7.76 -31.66 35.41
N LEU A 17 7.73 -31.29 36.69
CA LEU A 17 7.02 -32.03 37.73
C LEU A 17 5.56 -31.56 37.73
N ASP A 18 4.61 -32.46 37.98
CA ASP A 18 3.23 -32.07 38.26
C ASP A 18 3.08 -31.49 39.68
N PHE A 19 1.86 -31.07 40.03
CA PHE A 19 1.55 -30.54 41.36
C PHE A 19 1.83 -31.53 42.51
N ASP A 20 1.96 -32.82 42.20
CA ASP A 20 2.24 -33.88 43.17
C ASP A 20 3.72 -34.30 43.17
N GLY A 21 4.59 -33.59 42.44
CA GLY A 21 6.02 -33.86 42.40
C GLY A 21 6.41 -35.08 41.56
N ASN A 22 5.49 -35.64 40.77
CA ASN A 22 5.78 -36.77 39.89
C ASN A 22 6.38 -36.27 38.58
N SER A 23 7.34 -37.02 38.03
CA SER A 23 7.87 -36.74 36.70
C SER A 23 6.77 -36.97 35.68
N VAL A 24 6.28 -35.91 35.05
CA VAL A 24 5.33 -36.03 33.95
C VAL A 24 6.12 -36.54 32.75
N GLN A 25 6.01 -37.84 32.47
CA GLN A 25 6.44 -38.41 31.19
C GLN A 25 5.75 -37.58 30.10
N PRO A 26 6.49 -36.87 29.22
CA PRO A 26 5.87 -36.08 28.18
C PRO A 26 5.06 -37.04 27.35
N VAL A 27 3.72 -36.90 27.41
CA VAL A 27 2.79 -37.67 26.58
C VAL A 27 3.31 -37.48 25.16
N ARG A 28 3.89 -38.55 24.58
CA ARG A 28 4.40 -38.54 23.21
C ARG A 28 3.21 -38.19 22.34
N ARG A 29 3.03 -36.90 22.03
CA ARG A 29 2.03 -36.42 21.09
C ARG A 29 2.26 -37.25 19.86
N ARG A 30 1.31 -38.16 19.59
CA ARG A 30 1.31 -39.05 18.44
C ARG A 30 1.64 -38.16 17.25
N SER A 31 2.85 -38.31 16.71
CA SER A 31 3.33 -37.48 15.60
C SER A 31 2.28 -37.60 14.52
N GLN A 32 1.46 -36.55 14.36
CA GLN A 32 0.45 -36.51 13.33
C GLN A 32 1.25 -36.67 12.05
N LYS A 33 1.06 -37.81 11.39
CA LYS A 33 1.69 -38.16 10.11
C LYS A 33 1.66 -36.90 9.27
N THR A 34 2.82 -36.25 9.13
CA THR A 34 2.92 -34.96 8.47
C THR A 34 2.35 -35.18 7.08
N GLY A 35 1.23 -34.52 6.77
CA GLY A 35 0.67 -34.59 5.43
C GLY A 35 1.76 -34.26 4.39
N PRO A 36 1.58 -34.67 3.13
CA PRO A 36 2.56 -34.41 2.09
C PRO A 36 2.98 -32.94 2.11
N GLU A 37 4.30 -32.70 2.07
CA GLU A 37 4.86 -31.36 2.13
C GLU A 37 4.29 -30.51 0.98
N MET A 38 3.89 -29.27 1.30
CA MET A 38 3.35 -28.36 0.31
C MET A 38 4.41 -28.08 -0.77
N ARG A 39 4.10 -28.40 -2.02
CA ARG A 39 4.93 -27.97 -3.17
C ARG A 39 4.68 -26.49 -3.43
N TYR A 40 5.72 -25.68 -3.32
CA TYR A 40 5.66 -24.25 -3.60
C TYR A 40 5.61 -24.00 -5.11
N THR A 41 4.67 -23.16 -5.54
CA THR A 41 4.60 -22.62 -6.90
C THR A 41 5.46 -21.36 -7.01
N GLN A 42 5.78 -20.93 -8.23
CA GLN A 42 6.51 -19.68 -8.45
C GLN A 42 5.84 -18.47 -7.76
N ARG A 43 4.51 -18.38 -7.83
CA ARG A 43 3.74 -17.31 -7.16
C ARG A 43 3.90 -17.35 -5.64
N ASP A 44 4.02 -18.54 -5.05
CA ASP A 44 4.22 -18.66 -3.60
C ASP A 44 5.54 -18.03 -3.18
N LEU A 45 6.59 -18.30 -3.95
CA LEU A 45 7.92 -17.75 -3.74
C LEU A 45 7.94 -16.22 -3.93
N GLU A 46 7.21 -15.72 -4.93
CA GLU A 46 7.03 -14.29 -5.17
C GLU A 46 6.30 -13.59 -4.02
N ILE A 47 5.24 -14.21 -3.46
CA ILE A 47 4.53 -13.69 -2.28
C ILE A 47 5.47 -13.56 -1.09
N LEU A 48 6.27 -14.59 -0.80
CA LEU A 48 7.23 -14.55 0.31
C LEU A 48 8.28 -13.46 0.09
N SER A 49 8.78 -13.32 -1.15
CA SER A 49 9.75 -12.30 -1.50
C SER A 49 9.16 -10.90 -1.36
N ALA A 50 7.90 -10.70 -1.77
CA ALA A 50 7.21 -9.42 -1.59
C ALA A 50 7.03 -9.07 -0.11
N ILE A 51 6.58 -10.01 0.73
CA ILE A 51 6.47 -9.73 2.18
C ILE A 51 7.81 -9.24 2.74
N HIS A 52 8.93 -9.87 2.37
CA HIS A 52 10.26 -9.44 2.80
C HIS A 52 10.63 -8.06 2.24
N VAL A 53 10.49 -7.85 0.93
CA VAL A 53 10.90 -6.62 0.23
C VAL A 53 10.10 -5.40 0.69
N TYR A 54 8.85 -5.59 1.10
CA TYR A 54 7.96 -4.53 1.60
C TYR A 54 8.02 -4.41 3.13
N GLY A 55 9.23 -4.44 3.69
CA GLY A 55 9.46 -4.20 5.12
C GLY A 55 8.97 -5.32 6.03
N GLY A 56 8.85 -6.56 5.53
CA GLY A 56 8.50 -7.74 6.32
C GLY A 56 7.00 -7.91 6.62
N VAL A 57 6.12 -7.05 6.11
CA VAL A 57 4.68 -7.14 6.35
C VAL A 57 3.85 -6.62 5.17
N LEU A 58 2.81 -7.36 4.79
CA LEU A 58 1.80 -6.92 3.83
C LEU A 58 0.39 -7.33 4.26
N THR A 59 -0.63 -6.56 3.92
CA THR A 59 -2.03 -6.96 4.12
C THR A 59 -2.51 -7.93 3.04
N THR A 60 -3.62 -8.62 3.29
CA THR A 60 -4.29 -9.44 2.26
C THR A 60 -4.63 -8.62 1.01
N VAL A 61 -5.01 -7.34 1.18
CA VAL A 61 -5.37 -6.45 0.07
C VAL A 61 -4.15 -6.12 -0.76
N GLN A 62 -3.04 -5.75 -0.11
CA GLN A 62 -1.78 -5.44 -0.77
C GLN A 62 -1.24 -6.66 -1.57
N LEU A 63 -1.29 -7.86 -0.97
CA LEU A 63 -0.92 -9.10 -1.66
C LEU A 63 -1.87 -9.42 -2.82
N ALA A 64 -3.17 -9.17 -2.65
CA ALA A 64 -4.12 -9.28 -3.75
C ALA A 64 -3.74 -8.35 -4.91
N CYS A 65 -3.42 -7.08 -4.62
CA CYS A 65 -2.96 -6.07 -5.59
C CYS A 65 -1.75 -6.52 -6.41
N LEU A 66 -0.76 -7.12 -5.75
CA LEU A 66 0.48 -7.55 -6.40
C LEU A 66 0.30 -8.80 -7.27
N PHE A 67 -0.41 -9.83 -6.79
CA PHE A 67 -0.36 -11.18 -7.38
C PHE A 67 -1.66 -11.67 -7.98
N TRP A 68 -2.77 -10.97 -7.71
CA TRP A 68 -4.07 -11.25 -8.30
C TRP A 68 -4.68 -10.00 -8.93
N PRO A 69 -3.93 -9.30 -9.81
CA PRO A 69 -4.50 -8.17 -10.51
C PRO A 69 -5.78 -8.61 -11.23
N PRO A 70 -6.83 -7.78 -11.23
CA PRO A 70 -8.06 -8.04 -11.92
C PRO A 70 -7.72 -8.09 -13.41
N ASP A 71 -7.65 -9.32 -13.91
CA ASP A 71 -7.75 -9.59 -15.32
C ASP A 71 -9.16 -9.16 -15.77
N LEU A 72 -9.25 -7.91 -16.22
CA LEU A 72 -10.50 -7.27 -16.58
C LEU A 72 -11.17 -8.00 -17.71
N ALA A 73 -10.41 -8.39 -18.73
CA ALA A 73 -10.92 -9.14 -19.87
C ALA A 73 -11.53 -10.47 -19.40
N ARG A 74 -10.82 -11.23 -18.55
CA ARG A 74 -11.37 -12.47 -17.97
C ARG A 74 -12.57 -12.22 -17.09
N ARG A 75 -12.57 -11.16 -16.28
CA ARG A 75 -13.74 -10.80 -15.45
C ARG A 75 -14.94 -10.45 -16.34
N LEU A 76 -14.78 -9.63 -17.37
CA LEU A 76 -15.82 -9.33 -18.35
C LEU A 76 -16.38 -10.63 -18.96
N ARG A 77 -15.50 -11.57 -19.35
CA ARG A 77 -15.90 -12.89 -19.86
C ARG A 77 -16.67 -13.75 -18.85
N GLN A 78 -16.31 -13.71 -17.57
CA GLN A 78 -17.09 -14.38 -16.50
C GLN A 78 -18.51 -13.84 -16.38
N TRP A 79 -18.75 -12.61 -16.83
CA TRP A 79 -20.08 -11.98 -16.88
C TRP A 79 -20.74 -12.11 -18.27
N GLY A 80 -20.19 -12.96 -19.16
CA GLY A 80 -20.75 -13.30 -20.46
C GLY A 80 -20.37 -12.36 -21.61
N ILE A 81 -19.47 -11.40 -21.39
CA ILE A 81 -18.91 -10.58 -22.49
C ILE A 81 -18.02 -11.47 -23.37
N THR A 82 -18.12 -11.35 -24.69
CA THR A 82 -17.31 -12.15 -25.62
C THR A 82 -15.82 -11.80 -25.51
N GLN A 83 -14.94 -12.69 -25.98
CA GLN A 83 -13.49 -12.42 -25.96
C GLN A 83 -13.13 -11.16 -26.74
N GLU A 84 -13.65 -11.02 -27.95
CA GLU A 84 -13.43 -9.86 -28.83
C GLU A 84 -13.89 -8.56 -28.16
N GLN A 85 -15.14 -8.50 -27.68
CA GLN A 85 -15.66 -7.34 -26.96
C GLN A 85 -14.86 -7.02 -25.69
N SER A 86 -14.44 -8.05 -24.94
CA SER A 86 -13.67 -7.83 -23.71
C SER A 86 -12.30 -7.20 -24.01
N GLN A 87 -11.66 -7.62 -25.11
CA GLN A 87 -10.37 -7.08 -25.53
C GLN A 87 -10.51 -5.65 -26.08
N ASP A 88 -11.54 -5.45 -26.88
CA ASP A 88 -11.91 -4.15 -27.42
C ASP A 88 -12.16 -3.13 -26.30
N TRP A 89 -12.99 -3.48 -25.32
CA TRP A 89 -13.31 -2.60 -24.20
C TRP A 89 -12.09 -2.26 -23.36
N VAL A 90 -11.26 -3.25 -23.03
CA VAL A 90 -10.02 -3.02 -22.26
C VAL A 90 -9.06 -2.09 -22.98
N THR A 91 -9.13 -2.02 -24.32
CA THR A 91 -8.32 -1.11 -25.13
C THR A 91 -8.93 0.29 -25.20
N ARG A 92 -10.27 0.40 -25.30
CA ARG A 92 -10.97 1.69 -25.45
C ARG A 92 -11.18 2.44 -24.14
N TYR A 93 -11.47 1.74 -23.06
CA TYR A 93 -11.90 2.33 -21.81
C TYR A 93 -10.83 2.23 -20.73
N THR A 94 -10.82 3.21 -19.83
CA THR A 94 -9.94 3.13 -18.67
C THR A 94 -10.31 1.90 -17.83
N PRO A 95 -9.31 1.16 -17.33
CA PRO A 95 -9.61 0.00 -16.52
C PRO A 95 -10.41 0.32 -15.24
N GLY A 96 -10.26 1.53 -14.66
CA GLY A 96 -11.07 2.01 -13.54
C GLY A 96 -12.55 2.09 -13.90
N TYR A 97 -12.87 2.66 -15.06
CA TYR A 97 -14.23 2.75 -15.58
C TYR A 97 -14.90 1.37 -15.72
N LEU A 98 -14.24 0.44 -16.42
CA LEU A 98 -14.79 -0.90 -16.64
C LEU A 98 -14.97 -1.68 -15.34
N TYR A 99 -14.07 -1.50 -14.38
CA TYR A 99 -14.19 -2.12 -13.08
C TYR A 99 -15.35 -1.58 -12.27
N ALA A 100 -15.55 -0.26 -12.26
CA ALA A 100 -16.71 0.36 -11.62
C ALA A 100 -18.01 -0.25 -12.16
N LYS A 101 -18.15 -0.40 -13.48
CA LYS A 101 -19.34 -1.05 -14.09
C LYS A 101 -19.50 -2.51 -13.69
N LEU A 102 -18.41 -3.28 -13.66
CA LEU A 102 -18.43 -4.66 -13.19
C LEU A 102 -18.83 -4.78 -11.71
N GLN A 103 -18.43 -3.82 -10.87
CA GLN A 103 -18.78 -3.82 -9.45
C GLN A 103 -20.25 -3.48 -9.23
N VAL A 104 -20.78 -2.49 -9.95
CA VAL A 104 -22.21 -2.18 -9.93
C VAL A 104 -23.01 -3.42 -10.34
N LEU A 105 -22.65 -4.10 -11.44
CA LEU A 105 -23.33 -5.32 -11.88
C LEU A 105 -23.31 -6.43 -10.84
N LYS A 106 -22.13 -6.75 -10.29
CA LYS A 106 -21.96 -7.73 -9.21
C LYS A 106 -22.86 -7.44 -8.03
N TRP A 107 -22.93 -6.17 -7.69
CA TRP A 107 -23.64 -5.71 -6.51
C TRP A 107 -25.14 -5.68 -6.72
N LEU A 108 -25.64 -5.21 -7.86
CA LEU A 108 -27.06 -5.33 -8.23
C LEU A 108 -27.52 -6.79 -8.19
N HIS A 109 -26.69 -7.73 -8.67
CA HIS A 109 -26.97 -9.15 -8.57
C HIS A 109 -27.02 -9.65 -7.11
N LYS A 110 -26.09 -9.16 -6.25
CA LYS A 110 -26.10 -9.45 -4.81
C LYS A 110 -27.37 -8.92 -4.13
N ILE A 111 -27.76 -7.67 -4.38
CA ILE A 111 -28.96 -7.06 -3.79
C ILE A 111 -30.22 -7.78 -4.28
N ARG A 112 -30.32 -8.09 -5.57
CA ARG A 112 -31.42 -8.90 -6.12
C ARG A 112 -31.54 -10.22 -5.34
N ARG A 113 -30.43 -10.93 -5.13
CA ARG A 113 -30.43 -12.17 -4.32
C ARG A 113 -30.93 -11.92 -2.90
N VAL A 114 -30.48 -10.86 -2.23
CA VAL A 114 -30.93 -10.48 -0.88
C VAL A 114 -32.43 -10.19 -0.85
N LEU A 115 -32.97 -9.48 -1.83
CA LEU A 115 -34.41 -9.19 -1.93
C LEU A 115 -35.25 -10.43 -2.24
N THR A 116 -34.70 -11.38 -3.01
CA THR A 116 -35.41 -12.62 -3.39
C THR A 116 -35.26 -13.79 -2.38
N GLN A 117 -34.29 -13.75 -1.46
CA GLN A 117 -34.03 -14.83 -0.51
C GLN A 117 -34.52 -14.49 0.90
N GLU A 118 -35.43 -15.28 1.45
CA GLU A 118 -35.89 -15.20 2.86
C GLU A 118 -34.87 -15.76 3.88
N ARG A 119 -33.80 -16.45 3.44
CA ARG A 119 -32.92 -17.15 4.38
C ARG A 119 -31.87 -16.24 5.04
N ARG A 120 -31.96 -16.20 6.38
CA ARG A 120 -31.05 -15.55 7.33
C ARG A 120 -29.62 -16.12 7.27
N ASN A 121 -28.79 -15.57 6.39
CA ASN A 121 -27.33 -15.61 6.60
C ASN A 121 -26.88 -14.31 7.26
N LYS A 122 -26.01 -14.38 8.28
CA LYS A 122 -25.48 -13.19 8.98
C LYS A 122 -24.82 -12.15 8.05
N ALA A 123 -24.30 -12.59 6.89
CA ALA A 123 -23.74 -11.69 5.87
C ALA A 123 -24.81 -10.87 5.11
N ILE A 124 -26.04 -11.39 5.03
CA ILE A 124 -27.19 -10.73 4.37
C ILE A 124 -27.80 -9.66 5.30
N GLN A 125 -27.72 -9.86 6.62
CA GLN A 125 -28.33 -8.95 7.59
C GLN A 125 -27.78 -7.51 7.48
N ARG A 126 -26.47 -7.33 7.26
CA ARG A 126 -25.88 -5.99 7.07
C ARG A 126 -26.37 -5.29 5.82
N ASP A 127 -26.48 -6.03 4.71
CA ASP A 127 -27.02 -5.47 3.47
C ASP A 127 -28.51 -5.11 3.65
N GLN A 128 -29.26 -5.90 4.43
CA GLN A 128 -30.66 -5.60 4.78
C GLN A 128 -30.79 -4.36 5.67
N GLU A 129 -29.98 -4.25 6.73
CA GLU A 129 -29.94 -3.07 7.61
C GLU A 129 -29.61 -1.81 6.80
N TRP A 130 -28.62 -1.88 5.92
CA TRP A 130 -28.27 -0.78 5.03
C TRP A 130 -29.40 -0.46 4.03
N LEU A 131 -30.07 -1.45 3.44
CA LEU A 131 -31.22 -1.23 2.55
C LEU A 131 -32.39 -0.56 3.29
N ASN A 132 -32.63 -0.94 4.55
CA ASN A 132 -33.68 -0.34 5.37
C ASN A 132 -33.34 1.12 5.72
N MET A 133 -32.09 1.38 6.11
CA MET A 133 -31.59 2.74 6.31
C MET A 133 -31.73 3.56 5.01
N LEU A 134 -31.28 3.05 3.87
CA LEU A 134 -31.36 3.74 2.59
C LEU A 134 -32.82 4.05 2.20
N ARG A 135 -33.73 3.11 2.46
CA ARG A 135 -35.17 3.30 2.22
C ARG A 135 -35.75 4.42 3.08
N GLN A 136 -35.31 4.55 4.34
CA GLN A 136 -35.83 5.53 5.29
C GLN A 136 -35.20 6.91 5.09
N GLU A 137 -33.88 6.98 4.96
CA GLU A 137 -33.11 8.22 4.96
C GLU A 137 -32.94 8.79 3.54
N GLN A 138 -32.91 7.95 2.50
CA GLN A 138 -32.62 8.36 1.11
C GLN A 138 -33.53 7.66 0.09
N PRO A 139 -34.85 7.91 0.13
CA PRO A 139 -35.84 7.19 -0.68
C PRO A 139 -35.61 7.34 -2.20
N GLN A 140 -35.06 8.46 -2.65
CA GLN A 140 -34.72 8.68 -4.06
C GLN A 140 -33.59 7.74 -4.53
N ALA A 141 -32.50 7.64 -3.75
CA ALA A 141 -31.40 6.72 -4.03
C ALA A 141 -31.87 5.24 -3.99
N PHE A 142 -32.77 4.91 -3.05
CA PHE A 142 -33.39 3.58 -2.99
C PHE A 142 -34.28 3.30 -4.22
N ALA A 143 -35.07 4.27 -4.70
CA ALA A 143 -35.87 4.12 -5.91
C ALA A 143 -35.00 3.93 -7.16
N ALA A 144 -33.94 4.71 -7.32
CA ALA A 144 -32.98 4.56 -8.40
C ALA A 144 -32.30 3.17 -8.38
N LEU A 145 -31.99 2.66 -7.19
CA LEU A 145 -31.48 1.30 -7.01
C LEU A 145 -32.47 0.25 -7.50
N LEU A 146 -33.74 0.34 -7.12
CA LEU A 146 -34.78 -0.58 -7.58
C LEU A 146 -34.93 -0.55 -9.10
N GLN A 147 -34.97 0.63 -9.71
CA GLN A 147 -35.00 0.76 -11.17
C GLN A 147 -33.81 0.08 -11.84
N ALA A 148 -32.60 0.20 -11.27
CA ALA A 148 -31.42 -0.47 -11.80
C ALA A 148 -31.49 -2.00 -11.67
N ILE A 149 -32.07 -2.50 -10.58
CA ILE A 149 -32.32 -3.95 -10.37
C ILE A 149 -33.37 -4.47 -11.36
N ASP A 150 -34.43 -3.70 -11.62
CA ASP A 150 -35.47 -4.05 -12.58
C ASP A 150 -34.91 -4.05 -14.00
N ALA A 151 -34.10 -3.05 -14.36
CA ALA A 151 -33.37 -3.02 -15.63
C ALA A 151 -32.43 -4.23 -15.78
N LEU A 152 -31.74 -4.64 -14.71
CA LEU A 152 -30.93 -5.86 -14.68
C LEU A 152 -31.80 -7.14 -14.74
N SER A 153 -33.06 -7.09 -14.36
CA SER A 153 -33.97 -8.24 -14.43
C SER A 153 -34.61 -8.37 -15.82
N ALA A 154 -34.88 -7.25 -16.48
CA ALA A 154 -35.37 -7.19 -17.86
C ALA A 154 -34.28 -7.53 -18.90
N ARG A 155 -32.99 -7.34 -18.56
CA ARG A 155 -31.85 -7.64 -19.42
C ARG A 155 -31.04 -8.80 -18.85
N SER A 156 -30.31 -9.53 -19.69
CA SER A 156 -29.24 -10.40 -19.16
C SER A 156 -28.14 -9.53 -18.51
N PRO A 157 -27.30 -10.06 -17.60
CA PRO A 157 -26.15 -9.33 -17.06
C PRO A 157 -25.25 -8.73 -18.16
N VAL A 158 -25.09 -9.47 -19.26
CA VAL A 158 -24.39 -9.01 -20.47
C VAL A 158 -25.08 -7.81 -21.10
N GLY A 159 -26.40 -7.87 -21.29
CA GLY A 159 -27.19 -6.80 -21.89
C GLY A 159 -27.20 -5.53 -21.03
N TRP A 160 -27.26 -5.67 -19.71
CA TRP A 160 -27.13 -4.54 -18.79
C TRP A 160 -25.74 -3.91 -18.87
N LEU A 161 -24.68 -4.71 -18.79
CA LEU A 161 -23.30 -4.21 -18.81
C LEU A 161 -22.96 -3.53 -20.13
N THR A 162 -23.38 -4.12 -21.25
CA THR A 162 -23.20 -3.54 -22.59
C THR A 162 -23.87 -2.18 -22.70
N HIS A 163 -25.10 -2.05 -22.23
CA HIS A 163 -25.81 -0.77 -22.20
C HIS A 163 -25.11 0.25 -21.30
N ALA A 164 -24.73 -0.16 -20.08
CA ALA A 164 -24.08 0.73 -19.12
C ALA A 164 -22.72 1.27 -19.62
N VAL A 165 -21.95 0.44 -20.34
CA VAL A 165 -20.67 0.84 -20.95
C VAL A 165 -20.90 1.70 -22.19
N ARG A 166 -21.82 1.31 -23.08
CA ARG A 166 -22.04 2.01 -24.36
C ARG A 166 -22.66 3.40 -24.18
N GLU A 167 -23.67 3.50 -23.33
CA GLU A 167 -24.39 4.76 -23.07
C GLU A 167 -23.73 5.61 -21.98
N ASN A 168 -22.59 5.15 -21.45
CA ASN A 168 -21.96 5.75 -20.29
C ASN A 168 -22.91 5.98 -19.10
N ALA A 169 -23.89 5.08 -18.91
CA ALA A 169 -24.95 5.25 -17.93
C ALA A 169 -24.37 5.41 -16.51
N PRO A 170 -24.78 6.41 -15.72
CA PRO A 170 -24.26 6.60 -14.37
C PRO A 170 -24.55 5.37 -13.50
N SER A 171 -23.70 5.14 -12.50
CA SER A 171 -23.98 4.15 -11.46
C SER A 171 -25.18 4.63 -10.63
N PRO A 172 -25.99 3.73 -10.05
CA PRO A 172 -27.00 4.14 -9.07
C PRO A 172 -26.32 4.85 -7.90
N GLU A 173 -26.84 6.01 -7.48
CA GLU A 173 -26.27 6.82 -6.38
C GLU A 173 -26.09 6.02 -5.09
N ALA A 174 -26.98 5.05 -4.83
CA ALA A 174 -26.88 4.09 -3.74
C ALA A 174 -25.53 3.35 -3.65
N PHE A 175 -24.82 3.20 -4.78
CA PHE A 175 -23.51 2.57 -4.81
C PHE A 175 -22.41 3.44 -4.19
N ASP A 176 -22.52 4.76 -4.35
CA ASP A 176 -21.57 5.73 -3.81
C ASP A 176 -21.80 5.96 -2.31
N LEU A 177 -23.03 5.78 -1.85
CA LEU A 177 -23.42 5.86 -0.43
C LEU A 177 -22.98 4.65 0.40
N ARG A 178 -22.57 3.55 -0.25
CA ARG A 178 -22.14 2.34 0.43
C ARG A 178 -20.67 2.46 0.81
N ASN A 179 -20.37 2.21 2.09
CA ASN A 179 -18.99 2.05 2.56
C ASN A 179 -18.34 0.84 1.89
N GLN A 180 -17.63 1.07 0.78
CA GLN A 180 -16.84 0.03 0.12
C GLN A 180 -15.69 -0.37 1.05
N GLN A 181 -15.48 -1.68 1.22
CA GLN A 181 -14.40 -2.19 2.04
C GLN A 181 -13.32 -2.79 1.15
N PRO A 182 -12.03 -2.67 1.51
CA PRO A 182 -10.95 -3.32 0.77
C PRO A 182 -11.18 -4.83 0.56
N SER A 183 -11.86 -5.49 1.50
CA SER A 183 -12.22 -6.92 1.42
C SER A 183 -13.13 -7.28 0.26
N ASP A 184 -13.96 -6.34 -0.22
CA ASP A 184 -14.91 -6.57 -1.33
C ASP A 184 -14.17 -6.89 -2.65
N PHE A 185 -12.87 -6.63 -2.70
CA PHE A 185 -12.04 -6.77 -3.89
C PHE A 185 -11.03 -7.92 -3.81
N ILE A 186 -10.92 -8.60 -2.67
CA ILE A 186 -9.99 -9.71 -2.46
C ILE A 186 -10.50 -10.96 -3.16
N SER A 187 -9.69 -11.52 -4.05
CA SER A 187 -10.01 -12.80 -4.70
C SER A 187 -10.06 -13.94 -3.68
N SER A 188 -11.07 -14.81 -3.76
CA SER A 188 -11.14 -16.05 -2.97
C SER A 188 -9.88 -16.93 -3.16
N ALA A 189 -9.29 -16.91 -4.36
CA ALA A 189 -8.04 -17.60 -4.67
C ALA A 189 -6.85 -17.04 -3.89
N CYS A 190 -6.79 -15.71 -3.66
CA CYS A 190 -5.79 -15.09 -2.81
C CYS A 190 -5.94 -15.60 -1.37
N THR A 191 -7.14 -15.48 -0.80
CA THR A 191 -7.43 -15.93 0.57
C THR A 191 -7.13 -17.42 0.76
N GLN A 192 -7.54 -18.27 -0.18
CA GLN A 192 -7.24 -19.69 -0.13
C GLN A 192 -5.73 -19.94 -0.18
N ARG A 193 -5.00 -19.22 -1.04
CA ARG A 193 -3.56 -19.42 -1.17
C ARG A 193 -2.81 -19.00 0.10
N LEU A 194 -3.15 -17.86 0.70
CA LEU A 194 -2.54 -17.41 1.94
C LEU A 194 -2.79 -18.38 3.09
N ARG A 195 -3.98 -19.00 3.17
CA ARG A 195 -4.25 -20.08 4.12
C ARG A 195 -3.36 -21.31 3.92
N LEU A 196 -3.07 -21.68 2.67
CA LEU A 196 -2.15 -22.80 2.38
C LEU A 196 -0.72 -22.46 2.83
N LEU A 197 -0.24 -21.26 2.53
CA LEU A 197 1.08 -20.79 2.96
C LEU A 197 1.20 -20.70 4.50
N GLN A 198 0.13 -20.26 5.17
CA GLN A 198 0.07 -20.25 6.62
C GLN A 198 0.08 -21.67 7.20
N LYS A 199 -0.70 -22.59 6.62
CA LYS A 199 -0.71 -24.00 7.04
C LYS A 199 0.64 -24.69 6.83
N ALA A 200 1.39 -24.29 5.80
CA ALA A 200 2.76 -24.74 5.56
C ALA A 200 3.81 -24.05 6.46
N ASP A 201 3.35 -23.18 7.38
CA ASP A 201 4.16 -22.41 8.32
C ASP A 201 5.24 -21.58 7.64
N VAL A 202 5.02 -21.03 6.44
CA VAL A 202 5.97 -20.10 5.79
C VAL A 202 5.59 -18.62 5.98
N ILE A 203 4.34 -18.37 6.35
CA ILE A 203 3.86 -17.03 6.74
C ILE A 203 3.03 -17.15 8.02
N ALA A 204 2.94 -16.04 8.75
CA ALA A 204 2.10 -15.89 9.92
C ALA A 204 1.10 -14.75 9.72
N ALA A 205 -0.14 -14.99 10.12
CA ALA A 205 -1.21 -13.99 10.10
C ALA A 205 -1.22 -13.20 11.42
N TYR A 206 -1.52 -11.91 11.32
CA TYR A 206 -1.71 -11.02 12.46
C TYR A 206 -2.84 -10.05 12.14
N GLU A 207 -3.84 -9.93 13.01
CA GLU A 207 -4.90 -8.94 12.82
C GLU A 207 -4.38 -7.55 13.21
N GLN A 208 -4.52 -6.58 12.30
CA GLN A 208 -4.13 -5.20 12.58
C GLN A 208 -4.90 -4.68 13.79
N PRO A 209 -4.24 -4.10 14.80
CA PRO A 209 -4.92 -3.52 15.94
C PRO A 209 -5.78 -2.33 15.50
N THR A 210 -7.07 -2.39 15.80
CA THR A 210 -8.07 -1.36 15.51
C THR A 210 -8.76 -0.91 16.79
N ARG A 211 -9.36 0.29 16.77
CA ARG A 211 -10.27 0.72 17.85
C ARG A 211 -11.55 -0.12 17.79
N LEU A 212 -12.22 -0.30 18.92
CA LEU A 212 -13.48 -1.06 18.98
C LEU A 212 -14.55 -0.52 18.00
N SER A 213 -14.56 0.80 17.77
CA SER A 213 -15.47 1.47 16.84
C SER A 213 -15.17 1.22 15.36
N GLU A 214 -13.95 0.80 15.02
CA GLU A 214 -13.49 0.62 13.63
C GLU A 214 -13.80 -0.79 13.09
N GLY A 215 -14.24 -1.70 13.95
CA GLY A 215 -14.47 -3.09 13.61
C GLY A 215 -13.18 -3.90 13.50
N ARG A 216 -13.21 -4.99 12.70
CA ARG A 216 -12.05 -5.88 12.53
C ARG A 216 -11.01 -5.28 11.60
N GLY A 217 -9.76 -5.28 12.03
CA GLY A 217 -8.64 -4.84 11.22
C GLY A 217 -8.34 -5.76 10.05
N GLN A 218 -7.50 -5.28 9.12
CA GLN A 218 -7.01 -6.12 8.04
C GLN A 218 -6.07 -7.19 8.57
N THR A 219 -6.10 -8.38 7.98
CA THR A 219 -5.07 -9.39 8.23
C THR A 219 -3.76 -8.98 7.57
N CYS A 220 -2.73 -8.82 8.39
CA CYS A 220 -1.34 -8.61 8.03
C CYS A 220 -0.61 -9.95 7.97
N TRP A 221 0.28 -10.10 7.00
CA TRP A 221 1.06 -11.30 6.75
C TRP A 221 2.54 -11.01 6.92
N PHE A 222 3.17 -11.78 7.80
CA PHE A 222 4.59 -11.74 8.09
C PHE A 222 5.23 -13.04 7.60
N LEU A 223 6.53 -13.02 7.30
CA LEU A 223 7.27 -14.26 7.15
C LEU A 223 7.33 -15.01 8.50
N SER A 224 7.23 -16.33 8.47
CA SER A 224 7.60 -17.16 9.62
C SER A 224 9.13 -17.38 9.64
N LYS A 225 9.64 -18.09 10.65
CA LYS A 225 11.05 -18.53 10.67
C LYS A 225 11.36 -19.45 9.47
N LYS A 226 10.45 -20.36 9.11
CA LYS A 226 10.61 -21.24 7.94
C LYS A 226 10.54 -20.43 6.64
N GLY A 227 9.63 -19.47 6.53
CA GLY A 227 9.56 -18.57 5.37
C GLY A 227 10.82 -17.73 5.18
N ARG A 228 11.38 -17.20 6.26
CA ARG A 228 12.67 -16.50 6.24
C ARG A 228 13.80 -17.39 5.71
N ASN A 229 13.90 -18.62 6.22
CA ASN A 229 14.93 -19.56 5.77
C ASN A 229 14.75 -19.92 4.29
N LEU A 230 13.50 -20.06 3.82
CA LEU A 230 13.20 -20.30 2.41
C LEU A 230 13.64 -19.12 1.53
N ILE A 231 13.40 -17.88 1.94
CA ILE A 231 13.90 -16.68 1.24
C ILE A 231 15.43 -16.64 1.22
N ALA A 232 16.08 -16.95 2.35
CA ALA A 232 17.53 -17.00 2.45
C ALA A 232 18.12 -18.00 1.45
N GLN A 233 17.55 -19.21 1.41
CA GLN A 233 17.93 -20.26 0.47
C GLN A 233 17.72 -19.83 -0.99
N MET A 234 16.58 -19.25 -1.33
CA MET A 234 16.29 -18.78 -2.69
C MET A 234 17.27 -17.71 -3.17
N ARG A 235 17.75 -16.86 -2.25
CA ARG A 235 18.67 -15.75 -2.56
C ARG A 235 20.14 -16.14 -2.43
N GLY A 236 20.45 -17.33 -1.92
CA GLY A 236 21.82 -17.76 -1.65
C GLY A 236 22.52 -16.93 -0.56
N ILE A 237 21.76 -16.42 0.42
CA ILE A 237 22.30 -15.62 1.55
C ILE A 237 22.04 -16.31 2.89
N SER A 238 22.71 -15.86 3.96
CA SER A 238 22.44 -16.39 5.29
C SER A 238 21.05 -15.96 5.77
N ALA A 239 20.39 -16.82 6.55
CA ALA A 239 19.11 -16.48 7.18
C ALA A 239 19.21 -15.32 8.19
N SER A 240 20.41 -14.99 8.66
CA SER A 240 20.67 -13.79 9.46
C SER A 240 20.57 -12.49 8.67
N ASP A 241 20.85 -12.56 7.36
CA ASP A 241 20.94 -11.40 6.48
C ASP A 241 19.57 -11.03 5.89
N VAL A 242 18.61 -11.95 6.01
CA VAL A 242 17.20 -11.68 5.70
C VAL A 242 16.59 -10.89 6.85
N GLU A 243 16.38 -9.60 6.63
CA GLU A 243 15.62 -8.76 7.55
C GLU A 243 14.23 -9.36 7.78
N TRP A 244 13.96 -9.67 9.06
CA TRP A 244 12.78 -10.40 9.48
C TRP A 244 12.21 -9.82 10.77
N LYS A 245 10.88 -9.73 10.80
CA LYS A 245 10.12 -9.23 11.94
C LYS A 245 9.04 -10.25 12.28
N ARG A 246 8.86 -10.48 13.59
CA ARG A 246 7.80 -11.37 14.09
C ARG A 246 6.44 -10.65 14.02
N PRO A 247 5.32 -11.39 13.85
CA PRO A 247 3.99 -10.85 14.10
C PRO A 247 3.93 -10.09 15.43
N GLY A 248 3.29 -8.91 15.42
CA GLY A 248 3.17 -8.06 16.62
C GLY A 248 4.43 -7.31 17.04
N SER A 249 5.54 -7.41 16.30
CA SER A 249 6.76 -6.64 16.61
C SER A 249 6.66 -5.14 16.29
N TYR A 250 5.69 -4.74 15.48
CA TYR A 250 5.37 -3.34 15.24
C TYR A 250 4.30 -2.87 16.21
N GLY A 251 4.55 -1.73 16.90
CA GLY A 251 3.48 -1.00 17.58
C GLY A 251 2.41 -0.54 16.60
N GLN A 252 1.17 -0.33 17.08
CA GLN A 252 0.01 -0.02 16.24
C GLN A 252 0.26 1.13 15.25
N LEU A 253 0.80 2.26 15.73
CA LEU A 253 1.08 3.44 14.90
C LEU A 253 2.16 3.16 13.85
N HIS A 254 3.23 2.44 14.22
CA HIS A 254 4.29 2.07 13.29
C HIS A 254 3.80 1.07 12.24
N LEU A 255 2.96 0.11 12.60
CA LEU A 255 2.37 -0.83 11.66
C LEU A 255 1.46 -0.10 10.66
N ALA A 256 0.57 0.76 11.13
CA ALA A 256 -0.32 1.52 10.25
C ALA A 256 0.47 2.40 9.26
N HIS A 257 1.48 3.12 9.76
CA HIS A 257 2.38 3.93 8.94
C HIS A 257 3.14 3.09 7.90
N ARG A 258 3.70 1.95 8.31
CA ARG A 258 4.40 1.02 7.41
C ARG A 258 3.50 0.50 6.30
N LEU A 259 2.27 0.11 6.64
CA LEU A 259 1.30 -0.37 5.66
C LEU A 259 0.94 0.73 4.66
N ALA A 260 0.77 1.97 5.10
CA ALA A 260 0.50 3.10 4.21
C ALA A 260 1.69 3.49 3.32
N ILE A 261 2.95 3.29 3.78
CA ILE A 261 4.13 3.40 2.91
C ILE A 261 4.10 2.30 1.83
N ASN A 262 3.80 1.07 2.24
CA ASN A 262 3.67 -0.06 1.32
C ASN A 262 2.56 0.18 0.30
N ASP A 263 1.48 0.84 0.73
CA ASP A 263 0.40 1.23 -0.15
C ASP A 263 0.92 2.14 -1.27
N PHE A 264 1.56 3.26 -0.93
CA PHE A 264 2.19 4.14 -1.93
C PHE A 264 3.15 3.39 -2.85
N ARG A 265 4.01 2.54 -2.29
CA ARG A 265 4.99 1.75 -3.06
C ARG A 265 4.31 0.82 -4.06
N ILE A 266 3.25 0.10 -3.65
CA ILE A 266 2.49 -0.78 -4.54
C ILE A 266 1.84 0.03 -5.65
N ALA A 267 1.19 1.16 -5.32
CA ALA A 267 0.59 2.05 -6.31
C ALA A 267 1.64 2.51 -7.35
N MET A 268 2.83 2.92 -6.89
CA MET A 268 3.91 3.35 -7.78
C MET A 268 4.40 2.21 -8.70
N HIS A 269 4.63 1.01 -8.16
CA HIS A 269 5.02 -0.16 -8.96
C HIS A 269 3.99 -0.53 -10.03
N LEU A 270 2.70 -0.56 -9.65
CA LEU A 270 1.60 -0.88 -10.56
C LEU A 270 1.45 0.19 -11.65
N ALA A 271 1.54 1.48 -11.28
CA ALA A 271 1.46 2.60 -12.22
C ALA A 271 2.62 2.56 -13.22
N CYS A 272 3.85 2.35 -12.73
CA CYS A 272 5.04 2.24 -13.58
C CYS A 272 4.92 1.08 -14.58
N THR A 273 4.55 -0.11 -14.10
CA THR A 273 4.40 -1.31 -14.94
C THR A 273 3.45 -1.07 -16.11
N ARG A 274 2.34 -0.35 -15.88
CA ARG A 274 1.35 -0.06 -16.92
C ARG A 274 1.80 0.97 -17.94
N LYS A 275 2.57 1.97 -17.48
CA LYS A 275 3.17 2.98 -18.35
C LYS A 275 4.43 2.47 -19.07
N GLY A 276 4.86 1.24 -18.79
CA GLY A 276 6.13 0.72 -19.30
C GLY A 276 7.35 1.39 -18.65
N TYR A 277 7.18 2.05 -17.51
CA TYR A 277 8.27 2.62 -16.73
C TYR A 277 8.91 1.56 -15.84
N THR A 278 10.17 1.78 -15.44
CA THR A 278 10.90 0.84 -14.59
C THR A 278 11.37 1.53 -13.32
N ILE A 279 10.97 1.02 -12.16
CA ILE A 279 11.59 1.39 -10.88
C ILE A 279 12.93 0.67 -10.80
N LYS A 280 14.02 1.42 -10.93
CA LYS A 280 15.38 0.87 -10.95
C LYS A 280 15.89 0.52 -9.57
N ARG A 281 15.51 1.32 -8.58
CA ARG A 281 15.94 1.15 -7.19
C ARG A 281 14.84 1.64 -6.25
N TRP A 282 14.64 0.90 -5.17
CA TRP A 282 13.83 1.33 -4.02
C TRP A 282 14.64 1.07 -2.75
N ILE A 283 14.81 2.08 -1.92
CA ILE A 283 15.48 2.02 -0.63
C ILE A 283 14.42 2.37 0.42
N ASP A 284 14.16 1.45 1.36
CA ASP A 284 13.23 1.69 2.45
C ASP A 284 13.86 2.51 3.58
N ASP A 285 13.03 2.97 4.52
CA ASP A 285 13.46 3.75 5.69
C ASP A 285 14.57 3.06 6.51
N ASN A 286 14.63 1.74 6.61
CA ASN A 286 15.63 1.03 7.41
C ASN A 286 16.99 1.05 6.69
N ALA A 287 16.99 0.81 5.39
CA ALA A 287 18.18 0.97 4.56
C ALA A 287 18.64 2.44 4.50
N LEU A 288 17.72 3.39 4.39
CA LEU A 288 18.03 4.82 4.46
C LEU A 288 18.59 5.22 5.83
N LYS A 289 18.04 4.70 6.94
CA LYS A 289 18.56 4.95 8.30
C LYS A 289 20.01 4.52 8.45
N ARG A 290 20.39 3.37 7.87
CA ARG A 290 21.78 2.90 7.86
C ARG A 290 22.68 3.77 7.00
N LEU A 291 22.19 4.21 5.84
CA LEU A 291 22.95 5.01 4.89
C LEU A 291 23.15 6.46 5.35
N LEU A 292 22.08 7.08 5.85
CA LEU A 292 22.01 8.53 6.13
C LEU A 292 22.05 8.87 7.62
N GLY A 293 21.94 7.88 8.51
CA GLY A 293 21.99 8.09 9.96
C GLY A 293 23.24 8.83 10.46
N PRO A 294 24.43 8.57 9.88
CA PRO A 294 25.65 9.32 10.23
C PRO A 294 25.69 10.76 9.69
N GLU A 295 24.85 11.09 8.70
CA GLU A 295 24.95 12.37 7.99
C GLU A 295 24.44 13.54 8.85
N LYS A 296 25.22 14.61 8.87
CA LYS A 296 24.90 15.89 9.51
C LYS A 296 24.93 17.00 8.47
N VAL A 297 24.10 18.01 8.67
CA VAL A 297 24.04 19.19 7.81
C VAL A 297 24.26 20.45 8.62
N THR A 298 24.92 21.44 8.03
CA THR A 298 25.05 22.77 8.60
C THR A 298 23.88 23.62 8.14
N LEU A 299 23.13 24.16 9.11
CA LEU A 299 22.05 25.11 8.88
C LEU A 299 22.56 26.51 9.21
N ARG A 300 22.27 27.47 8.35
CA ARG A 300 22.58 28.89 8.57
C ARG A 300 21.31 29.62 8.93
N ARG A 301 21.33 30.38 10.03
CA ARG A 301 20.21 31.22 10.48
C ARG A 301 20.71 32.59 10.87
N MET A 302 19.88 33.61 10.67
CA MET A 302 20.14 34.95 11.19
C MET A 302 19.55 35.07 12.59
N VAL A 303 20.37 35.42 13.58
CA VAL A 303 19.95 35.74 14.95
C VAL A 303 20.55 37.10 15.29
N ASP A 304 19.71 38.09 15.62
CA ASP A 304 20.15 39.45 15.94
C ASP A 304 21.08 40.08 14.89
N SER A 305 20.84 39.79 13.60
CA SER A 305 21.66 40.20 12.45
C SER A 305 23.02 39.53 12.32
N GLU A 306 23.33 38.54 13.15
CA GLU A 306 24.51 37.67 13.00
C GLU A 306 24.12 36.33 12.36
N GLU A 307 24.97 35.83 11.45
CA GLU A 307 24.81 34.51 10.87
C GLU A 307 25.34 33.45 11.84
N VAL A 308 24.45 32.60 12.34
CA VAL A 308 24.78 31.49 13.23
C VAL A 308 24.69 30.19 12.45
N GLU A 309 25.78 29.43 12.44
CA GLU A 309 25.81 28.06 11.92
C GLU A 309 25.43 27.05 13.00
N GLU A 310 24.48 26.17 12.70
CA GLU A 310 24.02 25.11 13.58
C GLU A 310 24.15 23.75 12.88
N SER A 311 24.83 22.80 13.51
CA SER A 311 24.90 21.43 13.02
C SER A 311 23.63 20.66 13.41
N SER A 312 22.93 20.09 12.44
CA SER A 312 21.71 19.31 12.66
C SER A 312 21.84 17.91 12.04
N ALA A 313 21.28 16.91 12.71
CA ALA A 313 21.17 15.57 12.14
C ALA A 313 20.17 15.56 10.97
N LEU A 314 20.52 14.88 9.87
CA LEU A 314 19.64 14.77 8.71
C LEU A 314 18.34 14.04 9.08
N LYS A 315 17.19 14.63 8.70
CA LYS A 315 15.89 13.99 8.87
C LYS A 315 15.63 13.02 7.73
N ILE A 316 15.67 11.74 8.07
CA ILE A 316 15.60 10.64 7.11
C ILE A 316 14.16 10.48 6.59
N PRO A 317 13.96 10.43 5.26
CA PRO A 317 12.65 10.14 4.66
C PRO A 317 12.23 8.68 4.82
N ASP A 318 10.96 8.39 4.59
CA ASP A 318 10.38 7.05 4.68
C ASP A 318 10.78 6.13 3.51
N GLY A 319 11.21 6.72 2.40
CA GLY A 319 11.74 5.97 1.27
C GLY A 319 12.49 6.83 0.27
N PHE A 320 13.26 6.14 -0.57
CA PHE A 320 13.89 6.71 -1.76
C PHE A 320 13.68 5.75 -2.92
N PHE A 321 13.36 6.28 -4.10
CA PHE A 321 13.26 5.45 -5.28
C PHE A 321 13.62 6.20 -6.56
N TRP A 322 14.05 5.43 -7.55
CA TRP A 322 14.41 5.91 -8.87
C TRP A 322 13.53 5.26 -9.93
N VAL A 323 12.85 6.08 -10.73
CA VAL A 323 12.02 5.64 -11.86
C VAL A 323 12.65 6.08 -13.19
N LYS A 324 12.82 5.13 -14.11
CA LYS A 324 13.11 5.39 -15.52
C LYS A 324 11.81 5.45 -16.30
N MET A 325 11.46 6.63 -16.81
CA MET A 325 10.19 6.93 -17.49
C MET A 325 10.34 6.94 -19.02
N GLY A 326 10.97 5.90 -19.58
CA GLY A 326 11.23 5.82 -21.03
C GLY A 326 11.98 7.05 -21.56
N ASN A 327 11.40 7.72 -22.54
CA ASN A 327 11.96 8.93 -23.17
C ASN A 327 11.76 10.21 -22.33
N ALA A 328 11.00 10.17 -21.24
CA ALA A 328 10.83 11.31 -20.33
C ALA A 328 11.98 11.45 -19.32
N GLY A 329 12.96 10.53 -19.36
CA GLY A 329 14.15 10.56 -18.53
C GLY A 329 14.01 9.76 -17.24
N ALA A 330 14.78 10.16 -16.23
CA ALA A 330 14.81 9.57 -14.91
C ALA A 330 14.26 10.56 -13.87
N ARG A 331 13.67 10.02 -12.80
CA ARG A 331 13.23 10.76 -11.62
C ARG A 331 13.73 10.08 -10.36
N HIS A 332 14.39 10.83 -9.49
CA HIS A 332 14.85 10.36 -8.19
C HIS A 332 14.01 11.05 -7.13
N CYS A 333 13.30 10.23 -6.36
CA CYS A 333 12.25 10.68 -5.48
C CYS A 333 12.54 10.23 -4.06
N TRP A 334 12.67 11.20 -3.16
CA TRP A 334 12.46 11.00 -1.74
C TRP A 334 10.97 10.92 -1.47
N PHE A 335 10.59 10.07 -0.54
CA PHE A 335 9.21 9.85 -0.16
C PHE A 335 9.03 10.01 1.34
N GLU A 336 8.04 10.80 1.72
CA GLU A 336 7.60 11.04 3.08
C GLU A 336 6.10 10.77 3.17
N LEU A 337 5.69 10.01 4.20
CA LEU A 337 4.30 9.82 4.55
C LEU A 337 3.96 10.52 5.88
N ASP A 338 3.29 11.65 5.83
CA ASP A 338 2.79 12.34 7.02
C ASP A 338 1.47 11.74 7.49
N ASN A 339 1.47 11.04 8.62
CA ASN A 339 0.24 10.54 9.27
C ASN A 339 -0.57 11.65 9.97
N GLY A 340 -0.27 12.93 9.74
CA GLY A 340 -0.86 14.07 10.44
C GLY A 340 -0.34 14.25 11.86
N THR A 341 0.67 13.48 12.27
CA THR A 341 1.28 13.55 13.60
C THR A 341 2.45 14.53 13.67
N LEU A 342 3.00 14.96 12.53
CA LEU A 342 4.06 15.96 12.51
C LEU A 342 3.49 17.34 12.84
N THR A 343 4.14 18.09 13.72
CA THR A 343 3.80 19.51 13.87
C THR A 343 4.32 20.27 12.66
N ILE A 344 3.53 21.21 12.14
CA ILE A 344 3.86 21.94 10.91
C ILE A 344 5.01 22.92 11.17
N ASP A 345 4.82 23.78 12.18
CA ASP A 345 5.77 24.81 12.61
C ASP A 345 5.53 25.06 14.09
N TYR A 346 6.59 25.01 14.91
CA TYR A 346 6.55 25.54 16.27
C TYR A 346 7.20 26.92 16.29
N ALA A 347 6.78 27.77 17.24
CA ALA A 347 7.45 29.05 17.49
C ALA A 347 8.91 28.84 17.95
N GLU A 348 9.18 27.74 18.64
CA GLU A 348 10.51 27.30 19.05
C GLU A 348 10.99 26.15 18.15
N PRO A 349 12.27 26.09 17.76
CA PRO A 349 12.81 25.03 16.91
C PRO A 349 12.55 23.66 17.53
N ASN A 350 11.67 22.87 16.91
CA ASN A 350 11.39 21.51 17.38
C ASN A 350 12.01 20.51 16.39
N PRO A 351 12.88 19.59 16.84
CA PRO A 351 13.46 18.59 15.96
C PRO A 351 12.43 17.64 15.31
N LYS A 352 11.15 17.71 15.67
CA LYS A 352 10.05 16.95 15.08
C LYS A 352 9.10 17.79 14.20
N ASP A 353 9.43 19.05 13.92
CA ASP A 353 8.62 19.86 13.01
C ASP A 353 8.95 19.57 11.53
N TYR A 354 7.95 19.79 10.68
CA TYR A 354 8.09 19.59 9.24
C TYR A 354 9.04 20.62 8.61
N ALA A 355 9.04 21.86 9.11
CA ALA A 355 9.91 22.93 8.66
C ALA A 355 11.41 22.55 8.73
N GLN A 356 11.84 21.96 9.84
CA GLN A 356 13.21 21.49 10.07
C GLN A 356 13.56 20.34 9.13
N LYS A 357 12.60 19.46 8.79
CA LYS A 357 12.79 18.41 7.78
C LYS A 357 13.09 19.02 6.41
N ILE A 358 12.35 20.05 6.01
CA ILE A 358 12.61 20.79 4.77
C ILE A 358 13.97 21.51 4.80
N ARG A 359 14.29 22.21 5.90
CA ARG A 359 15.60 22.90 6.07
C ARG A 359 16.76 21.92 5.93
N THR A 360 16.73 20.83 6.69
CA THR A 360 17.82 19.83 6.70
C THR A 360 17.98 19.14 5.35
N MET A 361 16.88 18.82 4.67
CA MET A 361 16.97 18.21 3.34
C MET A 361 17.47 19.19 2.27
N SER A 362 17.06 20.46 2.32
CA SER A 362 17.57 21.49 1.41
C SER A 362 19.07 21.72 1.59
N ALA A 363 19.52 21.79 2.85
CA ALA A 363 20.94 21.90 3.18
C ALA A 363 21.74 20.66 2.73
N PHE A 364 21.19 19.46 2.94
CA PHE A 364 21.81 18.21 2.50
C PHE A 364 22.01 18.13 0.98
N TYR A 365 21.01 18.59 0.22
CA TYR A 365 21.16 18.65 -1.23
C TYR A 365 22.21 19.69 -1.63
N THR A 366 22.14 20.89 -1.04
CA THR A 366 23.02 22.02 -1.41
C THR A 366 24.47 21.80 -1.04
N SER A 367 24.76 20.93 -0.06
CA SER A 367 26.14 20.57 0.30
C SER A 367 26.85 19.71 -0.76
N GLY A 368 26.16 19.25 -1.80
CA GLY A 368 26.70 18.34 -2.82
C GLY A 368 26.74 16.87 -2.38
N ARG A 369 26.57 16.60 -1.08
CA ARG A 369 26.62 15.25 -0.51
C ARG A 369 25.55 14.31 -1.10
N TYR A 370 24.42 14.86 -1.53
CA TYR A 370 23.40 14.11 -2.27
C TYR A 370 23.97 13.48 -3.55
N GLY A 371 24.70 14.25 -4.37
CA GLY A 371 25.30 13.76 -5.61
C GLY A 371 26.39 12.71 -5.38
N GLU A 372 27.11 12.79 -4.25
CA GLU A 372 28.11 11.79 -3.87
C GLU A 372 27.49 10.45 -3.48
N LEU A 373 26.39 10.49 -2.71
CA LEU A 373 25.71 9.28 -2.22
C LEU A 373 24.77 8.66 -3.27
N PHE A 374 24.27 9.48 -4.19
CA PHE A 374 23.36 9.09 -5.26
C PHE A 374 23.84 9.62 -6.61
N PRO A 375 25.01 9.19 -7.12
CA PRO A 375 25.57 9.71 -8.36
C PRO A 375 24.68 9.41 -9.57
N GLU A 376 23.91 8.32 -9.54
CA GLU A 376 22.90 8.03 -10.56
C GLU A 376 21.79 9.10 -10.64
N ALA A 377 21.63 9.90 -9.58
CA ALA A 377 20.58 10.91 -9.49
C ALA A 377 20.85 12.19 -10.27
N GLY A 378 22.13 12.51 -10.49
CA GLY A 378 22.54 13.83 -10.93
C GLY A 378 21.91 14.92 -10.06
N ASP A 379 21.45 16.01 -10.68
CA ASP A 379 20.81 17.12 -9.98
C ASP A 379 19.31 16.91 -9.74
N SER A 380 18.74 15.78 -10.16
CA SER A 380 17.31 15.51 -10.01
C SER A 380 17.02 15.05 -8.59
N MET A 381 16.45 15.91 -7.75
CA MET A 381 15.89 15.52 -6.45
C MET A 381 14.44 15.98 -6.36
N TRP A 382 13.51 15.03 -6.31
CA TRP A 382 12.11 15.31 -5.98
C TRP A 382 11.82 14.81 -4.57
N TYR A 383 11.12 15.62 -3.78
CA TYR A 383 10.71 15.31 -2.43
C TYR A 383 9.19 15.22 -2.39
N LEU A 384 8.68 13.99 -2.38
CA LEU A 384 7.26 13.68 -2.41
C LEU A 384 6.74 13.52 -0.98
N THR A 385 5.84 14.39 -0.57
CA THR A 385 5.15 14.30 0.72
C THR A 385 3.69 13.92 0.50
N VAL A 386 3.29 12.77 1.02
CA VAL A 386 1.89 12.32 1.03
C VAL A 386 1.38 12.41 2.45
N THR A 387 0.22 13.03 2.67
CA THR A 387 -0.40 13.09 4.00
C THR A 387 -1.69 12.26 4.06
N THR A 388 -1.96 11.63 5.21
CA THR A 388 -3.26 11.02 5.50
C THR A 388 -4.31 12.04 5.94
N GLY A 389 -3.91 13.31 6.10
CA GLY A 389 -4.79 14.42 6.46
C GLY A 389 -5.62 14.97 5.30
N SER A 390 -6.30 16.09 5.58
CA SER A 390 -7.15 16.78 4.61
C SER A 390 -6.36 17.60 3.58
N ASP A 391 -7.07 18.14 2.58
CA ASP A 391 -6.49 19.12 1.65
C ASP A 391 -5.93 20.36 2.36
N THR A 392 -6.51 20.76 3.49
CA THR A 392 -5.98 21.82 4.35
C THR A 392 -4.59 21.46 4.88
N ARG A 393 -4.39 20.20 5.29
CA ARG A 393 -3.09 19.72 5.76
C ARG A 393 -2.05 19.77 4.64
N VAL A 394 -2.41 19.33 3.43
CA VAL A 394 -1.55 19.45 2.24
C VAL A 394 -1.19 20.90 1.97
N HIS A 395 -2.17 21.80 2.01
CA HIS A 395 -1.93 23.24 1.83
C HIS A 395 -0.92 23.77 2.86
N ASN A 396 -1.10 23.46 4.15
CA ASN A 396 -0.21 23.94 5.20
C ASN A 396 1.23 23.37 5.07
N LEU A 397 1.37 22.10 4.70
CA LEU A 397 2.68 21.48 4.43
C LEU A 397 3.39 22.17 3.25
N LYS A 398 2.65 22.45 2.16
CA LYS A 398 3.16 23.18 0.99
C LYS A 398 3.59 24.60 1.35
N THR A 399 2.71 25.38 1.98
CA THR A 399 2.99 26.76 2.41
C THR A 399 4.20 26.81 3.36
N THR A 400 4.36 25.81 4.21
CA THR A 400 5.52 25.69 5.10
C THR A 400 6.81 25.47 4.33
N ALA A 401 6.83 24.57 3.35
CA ALA A 401 7.99 24.37 2.50
C ALA A 401 8.33 25.64 1.69
N GLU A 402 7.32 26.31 1.14
CA GLU A 402 7.47 27.58 0.41
C GLU A 402 8.09 28.68 1.26
N ARG A 403 7.62 28.83 2.49
CA ARG A 403 8.17 29.79 3.46
C ARG A 403 9.61 29.44 3.85
N VAL A 404 9.90 28.17 4.12
CA VAL A 404 11.22 27.72 4.58
C VAL A 404 12.28 27.85 3.48
N ILE A 405 11.93 27.51 2.24
CA ILE A 405 12.85 27.54 1.09
C ILE A 405 12.96 28.95 0.49
N GLY A 406 11.93 29.77 0.66
CA GLY A 406 11.80 31.08 0.04
C GLY A 406 11.11 30.98 -1.32
N SER A 407 10.15 31.89 -1.56
CA SER A 407 9.31 31.92 -2.77
C SER A 407 10.07 32.11 -4.09
N HIS A 408 11.33 32.56 -4.03
CA HIS A 408 12.18 32.84 -5.19
C HIS A 408 13.35 31.87 -5.34
N SER A 409 13.46 30.87 -4.48
CA SER A 409 14.53 29.87 -4.57
C SER A 409 14.26 28.88 -5.70
N SER A 410 15.26 28.63 -6.53
CA SER A 410 15.22 27.65 -7.62
C SER A 410 15.01 26.21 -7.13
N GLY A 411 15.23 25.92 -5.83
CA GLY A 411 15.01 24.61 -5.24
C GLY A 411 13.56 24.33 -4.82
N LEU A 412 12.67 25.32 -4.91
CA LEU A 412 11.29 25.18 -4.42
C LEU A 412 10.49 24.13 -5.20
N ASP A 413 10.77 24.02 -6.47
CA ASP A 413 10.09 23.18 -7.44
C ASP A 413 10.33 21.66 -7.21
N ARG A 414 11.20 21.32 -6.26
CA ARG A 414 11.54 19.95 -5.83
C ARG A 414 10.54 19.36 -4.85
N TYR A 415 9.67 20.17 -4.23
CA TYR A 415 8.76 19.71 -3.18
C TYR A 415 7.34 19.52 -3.74
N TRP A 416 6.81 18.30 -3.59
CA TRP A 416 5.56 17.84 -4.18
C TRP A 416 4.66 17.25 -3.11
N PHE A 417 3.38 17.58 -3.17
CA PHE A 417 2.43 17.25 -2.10
C PHE A 417 1.15 16.61 -2.65
N ALA A 418 0.64 15.59 -1.97
CA ALA A 418 -0.64 14.95 -2.27
C ALA A 418 -1.31 14.40 -1.00
N THR A 419 -2.59 14.05 -1.08
CA THR A 419 -3.26 13.27 -0.03
C THR A 419 -3.20 11.78 -0.35
N SER A 420 -3.20 10.92 0.68
CA SER A 420 -3.29 9.47 0.48
C SER A 420 -4.63 9.05 -0.17
N GLN A 421 -5.69 9.86 -0.01
CA GLN A 421 -6.98 9.64 -0.66
C GLN A 421 -6.89 9.76 -2.18
N GLN A 422 -5.99 10.59 -2.69
CA GLN A 422 -5.69 10.73 -4.12
C GLN A 422 -4.79 9.61 -4.66
N ILE A 423 -4.31 8.71 -3.79
CA ILE A 423 -3.50 7.55 -4.14
C ILE A 423 -4.30 6.27 -3.82
N PRO A 424 -5.43 6.06 -4.53
CA PRO A 424 -6.28 4.91 -4.31
C PRO A 424 -5.52 3.63 -4.67
N LEU A 425 -5.59 2.64 -3.79
CA LEU A 425 -5.06 1.31 -4.10
C LEU A 425 -6.10 0.32 -4.59
N TRP A 426 -7.31 0.42 -4.04
CA TRP A 426 -8.29 -0.65 -4.13
C TRP A 426 -9.60 -0.19 -4.78
N GLN A 427 -10.07 1.03 -4.49
CA GLN A 427 -11.22 1.65 -5.18
C GLN A 427 -10.88 1.84 -6.66
N ASP A 428 -9.69 2.37 -6.92
CA ASP A 428 -9.08 2.41 -8.25
C ASP A 428 -7.88 1.47 -8.27
N TYR A 429 -8.15 0.16 -8.22
CA TYR A 429 -7.16 -0.89 -8.50
C TYR A 429 -6.34 -0.62 -9.79
N PHE A 430 -6.79 0.33 -10.61
CA PHE A 430 -6.17 0.77 -11.83
C PHE A 430 -5.30 2.02 -11.75
N ALA A 431 -4.94 2.46 -10.54
CA ALA A 431 -4.22 3.68 -10.26
C ALA A 431 -2.94 3.85 -11.10
N THR A 432 -3.08 4.59 -12.20
CA THR A 432 -2.05 5.51 -12.68
C THR A 432 -2.13 6.85 -11.94
N ALA A 433 -3.05 7.00 -10.97
CA ALA A 433 -3.31 8.25 -10.26
C ALA A 433 -2.05 8.82 -9.61
N VAL A 434 -1.20 7.97 -9.02
CA VAL A 434 0.08 8.39 -8.42
C VAL A 434 1.06 9.01 -9.44
N LEU A 435 0.93 8.67 -10.73
CA LEU A 435 1.67 9.32 -11.82
C LEU A 435 0.87 10.48 -12.45
N GLY A 436 -0.44 10.50 -12.28
CA GLY A 436 -1.35 11.50 -12.84
C GLY A 436 -1.34 12.84 -12.10
N PRO A 437 -2.19 13.79 -12.53
CA PRO A 437 -2.21 15.17 -12.05
C PRO A 437 -2.87 15.30 -10.68
N ILE A 438 -2.25 14.72 -9.65
CA ILE A 438 -2.69 14.82 -8.24
C ILE A 438 -1.74 15.65 -7.39
N TRP A 439 -0.55 15.97 -7.91
CA TRP A 439 0.51 16.55 -7.12
C TRP A 439 0.46 18.07 -7.13
N ARG A 440 0.47 18.68 -5.95
CA ARG A 440 0.69 20.13 -5.78
C ARG A 440 2.18 20.35 -5.66
N ARG A 441 2.78 21.01 -6.66
CA ARG A 441 4.19 21.40 -6.62
C ARG A 441 4.33 22.74 -5.89
N ALA A 442 5.32 22.86 -5.01
CA ALA A 442 5.59 24.13 -4.35
C ALA A 442 5.97 25.23 -5.37
N GLY A 443 5.55 26.46 -5.08
CA GLY A 443 5.61 27.61 -5.99
C GLY A 443 4.50 27.67 -7.04
N GLN A 444 3.62 26.66 -7.11
CA GLN A 444 2.63 26.54 -8.18
C GLN A 444 1.23 26.20 -7.65
N GLN A 445 0.20 26.55 -8.42
CA GLN A 445 -1.21 26.38 -8.02
C GLN A 445 -1.90 25.20 -8.71
N ARG A 446 -1.48 24.84 -9.93
CA ARG A 446 -2.07 23.71 -10.66
C ARG A 446 -1.61 22.37 -10.09
N LEU A 447 -2.38 21.32 -10.39
CA LEU A 447 -1.96 19.95 -10.17
C LEU A 447 -1.05 19.47 -11.31
N TRP A 448 -0.07 18.64 -10.96
CA TRP A 448 0.97 18.15 -11.86
C TRP A 448 0.99 16.64 -11.90
N ALA A 449 1.22 16.10 -13.09
CA ALA A 449 1.53 14.69 -13.25
C ALA A 449 3.02 14.46 -12.93
N LEU A 450 3.30 13.36 -12.23
CA LEU A 450 4.68 13.00 -11.88
C LEU A 450 5.51 12.65 -13.13
N ASP A 451 4.85 12.15 -14.17
CA ASP A 451 5.46 11.82 -15.46
C ASP A 451 5.32 12.92 -16.52
N GLU A 452 4.88 14.12 -16.13
CA GLU A 452 4.85 15.29 -17.01
C GLU A 452 6.29 15.71 -17.38
N LYS A 453 6.52 15.99 -18.67
CA LYS A 453 7.77 16.61 -19.11
C LYS A 453 7.80 18.03 -18.56
N GLN A 454 8.83 18.36 -17.77
CA GLN A 454 9.09 19.76 -17.44
C GLN A 454 9.51 20.45 -18.74
N GLY A 455 8.79 21.49 -19.15
CA GLY A 455 9.15 22.29 -20.31
C GLY A 455 10.58 22.79 -20.16
N SER A 456 11.38 22.55 -21.20
CA SER A 456 12.78 23.00 -21.31
C SER A 456 12.88 24.52 -21.33
#